data_AF-A0A6A6GUS3-F1
#
_entry.id   AF-A0A6A6GUS3-F1
#
_cell.length_a   1.000
_cell.length_b   1.000
_cell.length_c   1.000
_cell.angle_alpha   90.00
_cell.angle_beta   90.00
_cell.angle_gamma   90.00
#
_symmetry.space_group_name_H-M   'P 1'
#
loop_
_entity.id
_entity.type
_entity.pdbx_description
1 polymer ?
#
loop_
_entity_poly.entity_id
_entity_poly.type
_entity_poly.pdbx_seq_one_letter_code
_entity_poly.pdbx_strand_id
1 'polypeptide(L)'
;MPPISFIRIVVHNTGVYGSPSQMCNNHWTIYLVVNGTESVQINMRGAENSNQGTLVIDNRNYIVSSSSLRYWDIVPTTAIYSEHVLDLIYERRRNRYTMSGGGSGCRWWM
;
A
#
# COMPACT_ATOMS: atom_id res chain seq x y z
N MET A 1 17.50 -9.04 6.90
CA MET A 1 17.05 -8.06 5.88
C MET A 1 17.77 -6.74 6.13
N PRO A 2 18.11 -5.94 5.11
CA PRO A 2 18.63 -4.59 5.33
C PRO A 2 17.59 -3.71 6.04
N PRO A 3 18.03 -2.68 6.80
CA PRO A 3 17.11 -1.72 7.41
C PRO A 3 16.38 -0.91 6.33
N ILE A 4 15.17 -0.49 6.64
CA ILE A 4 14.37 0.40 5.79
C ILE A 4 15.03 1.78 5.76
N SER A 5 15.32 2.29 4.56
CA SER A 5 15.85 3.64 4.35
C SER A 5 14.76 4.69 4.57
N PHE A 6 13.57 4.46 4.01
CA PHE A 6 12.37 5.26 4.25
C PHE A 6 11.11 4.46 3.91
N ILE A 7 10.00 4.86 4.52
CA ILE A 7 8.67 4.36 4.19
C ILE A 7 8.05 5.35 3.22
N ARG A 8 7.63 4.89 2.05
CA ARG A 8 6.98 5.72 1.03
C ARG A 8 5.51 5.36 0.92
N ILE A 9 4.65 6.33 1.20
CA ILE A 9 3.20 6.24 1.01
C ILE A 9 2.88 6.78 -0.39
N VAL A 10 2.22 5.99 -1.24
CA VAL A 10 1.97 6.34 -2.65
C VAL A 10 0.48 6.31 -2.96
N VAL A 11 0.02 7.34 -3.67
CA VAL A 11 -1.29 7.36 -4.34
C VAL A 11 -1.08 7.03 -5.81
N HIS A 12 -1.78 6.02 -6.29
CA HIS A 12 -1.77 5.58 -7.68
C HIS A 12 -3.05 6.00 -8.40
N ASN A 13 -2.93 6.29 -9.68
CA ASN A 13 -4.07 6.30 -10.59
C ASN A 13 -4.40 4.86 -10.99
N THR A 14 -5.64 4.40 -10.77
CA THR A 14 -6.10 3.09 -11.27
C THR A 14 -6.87 3.18 -12.58
N GLY A 15 -6.96 4.36 -13.17
CA GLY A 15 -7.81 4.62 -14.33
C GLY A 15 -9.29 4.74 -13.96
N VAL A 16 -10.13 4.85 -14.98
CA VAL A 16 -11.58 5.05 -14.85
C VAL A 16 -12.25 3.77 -14.35
N TYR A 17 -13.05 3.89 -13.30
CA TYR A 17 -13.86 2.84 -12.72
C TYR A 17 -15.36 3.09 -13.00
N GLY A 18 -16.04 2.06 -13.52
CA GLY A 18 -17.47 2.08 -13.85
C GLY A 18 -17.81 2.97 -15.06
N SER A 19 -18.29 2.35 -16.14
CA SER A 19 -19.01 3.09 -17.19
C SER A 19 -20.49 3.17 -16.77
N PRO A 20 -21.16 4.34 -16.74
CA PRO A 20 -20.79 5.64 -17.31
C PRO A 20 -20.18 6.63 -16.29
N SER A 21 -19.86 6.21 -15.07
CA SER A 21 -19.61 7.13 -13.94
C SER A 21 -18.38 8.03 -14.03
N GLN A 22 -17.47 7.87 -15.01
CA GLN A 22 -16.22 8.64 -15.14
C GLN A 22 -15.41 8.78 -13.82
N MET A 23 -15.66 7.93 -12.83
CA MET A 23 -15.03 8.04 -11.52
C MET A 23 -13.63 7.45 -11.62
N CYS A 24 -12.60 8.24 -11.31
CA CYS A 24 -11.26 7.70 -11.09
C CYS A 24 -11.19 7.21 -9.64
N ASN A 25 -10.86 5.94 -9.45
CA ASN A 25 -10.50 5.46 -8.12
C ASN A 25 -8.99 5.69 -7.93
N ASN A 26 -8.61 6.05 -6.71
CA ASN A 26 -7.21 6.23 -6.37
C ASN A 26 -6.83 5.09 -5.45
N HIS A 27 -5.69 4.45 -5.71
CA HIS A 27 -5.23 3.34 -4.90
C HIS A 27 -4.05 3.73 -4.03
N TRP A 28 -4.05 3.31 -2.78
CA TRP A 28 -3.00 3.66 -1.83
C TRP A 28 -2.15 2.42 -1.54
N THR A 29 -0.83 2.57 -1.60
CA THR A 29 0.11 1.52 -1.21
C THR A 29 1.26 2.07 -0.37
N ILE A 30 1.88 1.19 0.39
CA ILE A 30 3.08 1.48 1.19
C ILE A 30 4.26 0.76 0.53
N TYR A 31 5.38 1.47 0.37
CA TYR A 31 6.64 0.89 -0.05
C TYR A 31 7.64 1.03 1.11
N LEU A 32 8.15 -0.10 1.58
CA LEU A 32 9.26 -0.12 2.52
C LEU A 32 10.53 -0.15 1.69
N VAL A 33 11.17 1.01 1.50
CA VAL A 33 12.34 1.14 0.63
C VAL A 33 13.57 0.62 1.36
N VAL A 34 14.27 -0.30 0.73
CA VAL A 34 15.51 -0.90 1.23
C VAL A 34 16.65 -0.61 0.25
N ASN A 35 17.83 -0.30 0.78
CA ASN A 35 19.03 0.00 -0.01
C ASN A 35 18.85 1.11 -1.06
N GLY A 36 17.82 1.97 -0.92
CA GLY A 36 17.52 3.07 -1.83
C GLY A 36 17.04 2.70 -3.24
N THR A 37 16.98 1.41 -3.60
CA THR A 37 16.71 0.96 -4.98
C THR A 37 15.61 -0.09 -5.08
N GLU A 38 15.40 -0.85 -4.01
CA GLU A 38 14.40 -1.92 -3.92
C GLU A 38 13.35 -1.56 -2.88
N SER A 39 12.22 -2.26 -2.91
CA SER A 39 11.20 -2.08 -1.89
C SER A 39 10.37 -3.32 -1.64
N VAL A 40 9.83 -3.42 -0.43
CA VAL A 40 8.71 -4.32 -0.12
C VAL A 40 7.43 -3.50 -0.26
N GLN A 41 6.62 -3.83 -1.26
CA GLN A 41 5.31 -3.22 -1.45
C GLN A 41 4.29 -3.92 -0.55
N ILE A 42 3.61 -3.14 0.28
CA ILE A 42 2.48 -3.57 1.09
C ILE A 42 1.22 -2.93 0.52
N ASN A 43 0.23 -3.77 0.23
CA ASN A 43 -0.94 -3.38 -0.54
C ASN A 43 -2.20 -4.01 0.05
N MET A 44 -3.24 -3.22 0.27
CA MET A 44 -4.56 -3.70 0.68
C MET A 44 -5.54 -3.56 -0.49
N ARG A 45 -5.87 -4.67 -1.16
CA ARG A 45 -6.74 -4.69 -2.35
C ARG A 45 -8.16 -5.11 -1.99
N GLY A 46 -9.15 -4.52 -2.66
CA GLY A 46 -10.52 -5.01 -2.59
C GLY A 46 -10.65 -6.32 -3.37
N ALA A 47 -11.46 -7.24 -2.86
CA ALA A 47 -11.86 -8.41 -3.64
C ALA A 47 -13.10 -8.09 -4.49
N GLU A 48 -13.17 -8.66 -5.70
CA GLU A 48 -14.38 -8.56 -6.51
C GLU A 48 -15.56 -9.19 -5.76
N ASN A 49 -16.69 -8.48 -5.69
CA ASN A 49 -17.91 -8.91 -5.01
C ASN A 49 -17.79 -9.14 -3.49
N SER A 50 -16.76 -8.58 -2.84
CA SER A 50 -16.62 -8.63 -1.39
C SER A 50 -16.06 -7.33 -0.83
N ASN A 51 -16.57 -6.93 0.33
CA ASN A 51 -16.00 -5.81 1.07
C ASN A 51 -14.73 -6.22 1.82
N GLN A 52 -14.34 -7.50 1.81
CA GLN A 52 -13.14 -7.95 2.48
C GLN A 52 -11.89 -7.48 1.73
N GLY A 53 -11.03 -6.75 2.44
CA GLY A 53 -9.70 -6.40 1.95
C GLY A 53 -8.77 -7.60 1.99
N THR A 54 -7.91 -7.70 0.98
CA THR A 54 -6.83 -8.68 0.86
C THR A 54 -5.49 -7.98 1.00
N LEU A 55 -4.73 -8.34 2.04
CA LEU A 55 -3.35 -7.90 2.21
C LEU A 55 -2.45 -8.66 1.21
N VAL A 56 -1.73 -7.92 0.39
CA VAL A 56 -0.76 -8.42 -0.59
C VAL A 56 0.59 -7.79 -0.29
N ILE A 57 1.63 -8.62 -0.23
CA ILE A 57 3.00 -8.21 0.05
C ILE A 57 3.88 -8.72 -1.08
N ASP A 58 4.53 -7.81 -1.80
CA ASP A 58 5.36 -8.13 -2.97
C ASP A 58 6.74 -7.47 -2.85
N ASN A 59 7.79 -8.20 -3.20
CA ASN A 59 9.12 -7.61 -3.40
C ASN A 59 9.17 -6.90 -4.76
N ARG A 60 9.75 -5.70 -4.80
CA ARG A 60 9.90 -4.88 -6.00
C ARG A 60 11.35 -4.44 -6.16
N ASN A 61 11.81 -4.43 -7.40
CA ASN A 61 13.11 -3.90 -7.83
C ASN A 61 13.07 -2.40 -8.17
N TYR A 62 12.11 -1.68 -7.59
CA TYR A 62 11.91 -0.25 -7.76
C TYR A 62 11.36 0.36 -6.48
N ILE A 63 11.51 1.67 -6.32
CA ILE A 63 11.04 2.43 -5.13
C ILE A 63 9.80 3.29 -5.40
N VAL A 64 9.37 3.41 -6.65
CA VAL A 64 8.15 4.10 -7.06
C VAL A 64 7.59 3.46 -8.34
N SER A 65 6.27 3.28 -8.41
CA SER A 65 5.60 2.76 -9.60
C SER A 65 5.32 3.89 -10.60
N SER A 66 5.27 3.56 -11.90
CA SER A 66 4.90 4.47 -12.97
C SER A 66 3.47 5.01 -12.87
N SER A 67 2.58 4.35 -12.13
CA SER A 67 1.21 4.82 -11.87
C SER A 67 1.09 5.82 -10.71
N SER A 68 2.22 6.18 -10.08
CA SER A 68 2.28 7.12 -8.97
C SER A 68 1.82 8.51 -9.40
N LEU A 69 0.78 9.03 -8.73
CA LEU A 69 0.35 10.42 -8.84
C LEU A 69 1.12 11.31 -7.85
N ARG A 70 1.29 10.83 -6.63
CA ARG A 70 1.96 11.55 -5.55
C ARG A 70 2.44 10.56 -4.48
N TYR A 71 3.52 10.93 -3.79
CA TYR A 71 4.04 10.17 -2.67
C TYR A 71 4.54 11.06 -1.54
N TRP A 72 4.68 10.47 -0.36
CA TRP A 72 5.29 11.08 0.83
C TRP A 72 6.23 10.08 1.48
N ASP A 73 7.41 10.58 1.87
CA ASP A 73 8.45 9.77 2.49
C ASP A 73 8.50 10.06 4.00
N ILE A 74 8.54 8.98 4.78
CA ILE A 74 8.71 8.99 6.23
C ILE A 74 10.04 8.30 6.52
N VAL A 75 10.98 9.04 7.09
CA VAL A 75 12.31 8.52 7.44
C VAL A 75 12.27 7.99 8.88
N PRO A 76 12.56 6.70 9.11
CA PRO A 76 12.65 6.15 10.47
C PRO A 76 13.75 6.84 11.26
N THR A 77 13.49 7.16 12.53
CA THR A 77 14.50 7.73 13.45
C THR A 77 15.42 6.67 14.05
N THR A 78 15.07 5.39 13.91
CA THR A 78 15.82 4.23 14.37
C THR A 78 15.80 3.14 13.30
N ALA A 79 16.71 2.17 13.38
CA ALA A 79 16.73 1.04 12.47
C ALA A 79 15.45 0.20 12.63
N ILE A 80 14.66 0.13 11.56
CA ILE A 80 13.49 -0.73 11.45
C ILE A 80 13.62 -1.63 10.22
N TYR A 81 13.03 -2.83 10.29
CA TYR A 81 13.04 -3.81 9.21
C TYR A 81 11.60 -4.05 8.74
N SER A 82 11.42 -4.64 7.56
CA SER A 82 10.09 -4.92 7.02
C SER A 82 9.29 -5.87 7.90
N GLU A 83 9.94 -6.83 8.58
CA GLU A 83 9.30 -7.72 9.55
C GLU A 83 8.60 -6.96 10.67
N HIS A 84 9.23 -5.93 11.25
CA HIS A 84 8.61 -5.11 12.30
C HIS A 84 7.31 -4.44 11.83
N VAL A 85 7.26 -4.02 10.56
CA VAL A 85 6.06 -3.40 9.98
C VAL A 85 4.97 -4.45 9.73
N LEU A 86 5.35 -5.62 9.24
CA LEU A 86 4.42 -6.72 9.01
C LEU A 86 3.84 -7.25 10.33
N ASP A 87 4.68 -7.44 11.34
CA ASP A 87 4.25 -7.84 12.69
C ASP A 87 3.20 -6.86 13.22
N LEU A 88 3.46 -5.55 13.13
CA LEU A 88 2.51 -4.53 13.56
C LEU A 88 1.17 -4.62 12.80
N ILE A 89 1.20 -4.89 11.48
CA ILE A 89 -0.02 -5.08 10.67
C ILE A 89 -0.84 -6.27 11.19
N TYR A 90 -0.19 -7.40 11.47
CA TYR A 90 -0.88 -8.60 11.94
C TYR A 90 -1.34 -8.50 13.40
N GLU A 91 -0.51 -7.97 14.29
CA GLU A 91 -0.83 -7.75 15.70
C GLU A 91 -2.06 -6.84 15.86
N ARG A 92 -2.13 -5.77 15.06
CA ARG A 92 -3.26 -4.85 15.02
C ARG A 92 -4.43 -5.34 14.17
N ARG A 93 -4.35 -6.56 13.63
CA ARG A 93 -5.35 -7.20 12.76
C ARG A 93 -5.71 -6.34 11.54
N ARG A 94 -4.80 -5.49 11.07
CA ARG A 94 -4.99 -4.61 9.91
C ARG A 94 -5.07 -5.42 8.61
N ASN A 95 -4.59 -6.67 8.61
CA ASN A 95 -4.79 -7.62 7.52
C ASN A 95 -6.27 -8.07 7.35
N ARG A 96 -7.15 -7.81 8.33
CA ARG A 96 -8.59 -8.18 8.27
C ARG A 96 -9.49 -7.00 7.88
N TYR A 97 -8.92 -5.95 7.29
CA TYR A 97 -9.64 -4.73 6.96
C TYR A 97 -10.85 -4.99 6.04
N THR A 98 -11.99 -4.40 6.38
CA THR A 98 -13.19 -4.40 5.55
C THR A 98 -13.34 -3.02 4.90
N MET A 99 -13.39 -3.00 3.57
CA MET A 99 -13.59 -1.80 2.77
C MET A 99 -15.05 -1.32 2.86
N SER A 100 -15.29 -0.05 2.56
CA SER A 100 -16.66 0.43 2.33
C SER A 100 -17.26 -0.24 1.09
N GLY A 101 -18.60 -0.39 1.08
CA GLY A 101 -19.34 -0.99 -0.04
C GLY A 101 -18.90 -0.40 -1.38
N GLY A 102 -18.55 -1.27 -2.34
CA GLY A 102 -18.07 -0.88 -3.67
C GLY A 102 -16.54 -0.97 -3.89
N GLY A 103 -15.79 -1.59 -2.97
CA GLY A 103 -14.35 -1.85 -3.16
C GLY A 103 -13.44 -0.61 -3.09
N SER A 104 -13.99 0.55 -2.73
CA SER A 104 -13.24 1.76 -2.39
C SER A 104 -13.01 1.82 -0.88
N GLY A 105 -11.85 2.31 -0.44
CA GLY A 105 -11.55 2.46 1.00
C GLY A 105 -10.10 2.29 1.40
N CYS A 106 -9.20 1.91 0.49
CA CYS A 106 -7.77 1.69 0.80
C CYS A 106 -7.09 2.88 1.49
N ARG A 107 -7.52 4.12 1.24
CA ARG A 107 -7.04 5.33 1.94
C ARG A 107 -7.26 5.32 3.46
N TRP A 108 -8.29 4.63 3.95
CA TRP A 108 -8.61 4.54 5.38
C TRP A 108 -7.90 3.37 6.08
N TRP A 109 -7.32 2.47 5.30
CA TRP A 109 -6.50 1.38 5.80
C TRP A 109 -5.06 1.82 6.12
N MET A 110 -4.58 2.86 5.44
CA MET A 110 -3.26 3.44 5.63
C MET A 110 -2.98 3.80 7.09
#